data_AF-A0A933MTB9-F1
#
_entry.id   AF-A0A933MTB9-F1
#
_cell.length_a   1.000
_cell.length_b   1.000
_cell.length_c   1.000
_cell.angle_alpha   90.00
_cell.angle_beta   90.00
_cell.angle_gamma   90.00
#
_symmetry.space_group_name_H-M   'P 1'
#
loop_
_entity.id
_entity.type
_entity.pdbx_description
1 polymer ?
#
loop_
_entity_poly.entity_id
_entity_poly.type
_entity_poly.pdbx_seq_one_letter_code
_entity_poly.pdbx_strand_id
1 'polypeptide(L)' 'MQTTQCPVCSSDIIIEEESSEKDLVNCLNCGTELEIVTLHPILLSPLQEESEKESDND' A
#
# COMPACT_ATOMS: atom_id res chain seq x y z
N MET A 1 10.90 -7.67 -11.52
CA MET A 1 9.66 -7.67 -10.72
C MET A 1 9.93 -8.39 -9.42
N GLN A 2 9.50 -7.84 -8.28
CA GLN A 2 9.62 -8.45 -6.95
C GLN A 2 8.24 -8.89 -6.45
N THR A 3 8.19 -9.89 -5.57
CA THR A 3 6.94 -10.39 -4.98
C THR A 3 6.93 -10.13 -3.48
N THR A 4 5.84 -9.56 -2.98
CA THR A 4 5.60 -9.33 -1.55
C THR A 4 4.20 -9.79 -1.16
N GLN A 5 3.92 -9.91 0.13
CA GLN A 5 2.59 -10.29 0.60
C GLN A 5 1.76 -9.07 0.95
N CYS A 6 0.49 -9.09 0.55
CA CYS A 6 -0.49 -8.10 0.96
C CYS A 6 -0.63 -8.09 2.49
N PRO A 7 -0.46 -6.95 3.16
CA PRO A 7 -0.62 -6.87 4.61
C PRO A 7 -2.08 -7.04 5.08
N VAL A 8 -3.05 -6.99 4.15
CA VAL A 8 -4.48 -7.08 4.46
C VAL A 8 -5.02 -8.50 4.27
N CYS A 9 -4.74 -9.12 3.12
CA CYS A 9 -5.27 -10.44 2.76
C CYS A 9 -4.21 -11.54 2.64
N SER A 10 -2.93 -11.22 2.85
CA SER A 10 -1.79 -12.15 2.75
C SER A 10 -1.60 -12.81 1.38
N SER A 11 -2.24 -12.31 0.32
CA SER A 11 -2.01 -12.75 -1.05
C SER A 11 -0.73 -12.16 -1.64
N ASP A 12 -0.17 -12.86 -2.63
CA ASP A 12 1.01 -12.39 -3.33
C ASP A 12 0.68 -11.17 -4.23
N ILE A 13 1.49 -10.13 -4.09
CA ILE A 13 1.46 -8.91 -4.89
C ILE A 13 2.78 -8.80 -5.65
N ILE A 14 2.69 -8.48 -6.94
CA ILE A 14 3.84 -8.26 -7.81
C ILE A 14 4.11 -6.76 -7.85
N ILE A 15 5.33 -6.36 -7.48
CA ILE A 15 5.83 -4.99 -7.52
C ILE A 15 6.83 -4.88 -8.68
N GLU A 16 6.68 -3.87 -9.53
CA GLU A 16 7.60 -3.64 -10.65
C GLU A 16 8.93 -3.07 -10.14
N GLU A 17 10.02 -3.32 -10.86
CA GLU A 17 11.34 -2.79 -10.45
C GLU A 17 11.46 -1.27 -10.66
N GLU A 18 10.59 -0.71 -11.50
CA GLU A 18 10.47 0.73 -11.69
C GLU A 18 9.63 1.43 -10.61
N SER A 19 8.96 0.65 -9.75
CA SER A 19 8.21 1.19 -8.61
C SER A 19 9.16 1.82 -7.59
N SER A 20 8.74 2.93 -7.01
CA SER A 20 9.48 3.74 -6.04
C SER A 20 8.80 3.73 -4.67
N GLU A 21 9.53 4.13 -3.63
CA GLU A 21 8.92 4.42 -2.33
C GLU A 21 7.89 5.55 -2.49
N LYS A 22 6.76 5.42 -1.81
CA LYS A 22 5.52 6.22 -1.91
C LYS A 22 4.67 6.00 -3.16
N ASP A 23 5.04 5.05 -4.03
CA ASP A 23 4.13 4.66 -5.11
C ASP A 23 2.93 3.88 -4.57
N LEU A 24 1.81 4.02 -5.28
CA LEU A 24 0.55 3.37 -4.94
C LEU A 24 0.34 2.14 -5.81
N VAL A 25 0.01 1.02 -5.16
CA VAL A 25 -0.27 -0.26 -5.79
C VAL A 25 -1.60 -0.79 -5.28
N ASN A 26 -2.42 -1.30 -6.20
CA ASN A 26 -3.70 -1.87 -5.81
C ASN A 26 -3.60 -3.39 -5.71
N CYS A 27 -4.04 -3.97 -4.59
CA CYS A 27 -4.11 -5.42 -4.49
C CYS A 27 -5.24 -5.94 -5.39
N LEU A 28 -4.91 -6.78 -6.39
CA LEU A 28 -5.91 -7.37 -7.28
C LEU A 28 -6.78 -8.45 -6.60
N ASN A 29 -6.40 -8.92 -5.41
CA ASN A 29 -7.15 -9.92 -4.65
C ASN A 29 -8.22 -9.30 -3.74
N CYS A 30 -7.85 -8.35 -2.89
CA CYS A 30 -8.78 -7.71 -1.95
C CYS A 30 -9.29 -6.34 -2.40
N GLY A 31 -8.67 -5.74 -3.43
CA GLY A 31 -9.02 -4.42 -3.93
C GLY A 31 -8.46 -3.26 -3.10
N THR A 32 -7.70 -3.51 -2.03
CA THR A 32 -7.13 -2.45 -1.18
C THR A 32 -6.00 -1.72 -1.88
N GLU A 33 -6.03 -0.39 -1.80
CA GLU A 33 -4.94 0.49 -2.23
C GLU A 33 -3.83 0.51 -1.17
N LEU A 34 -2.61 0.26 -1.60
CA LEU A 34 -1.43 0.07 -0.73
C LEU A 34 -0.33 1.03 -1.19
N GLU A 35 0.33 1.70 -0.26
CA GLU A 35 1.51 2.51 -0.52
C GLU A 35 2.79 1.68 -0.26
N ILE A 36 3.78 1.82 -1.14
CA ILE A 36 5.12 1.26 -0.95
C ILE A 36 5.88 2.11 0.07
N VAL A 37 6.03 1.62 1.30
CA VAL A 37 6.76 2.34 2.35
C VAL A 37 8.27 2.23 2.15
N THR A 38 8.74 1.04 1.77
CA THR A 38 10.15 0.80 1.45
C THR A 38 10.30 -0.36 0.47
N LEU A 39 11.42 -0.42 -0.27
CA LEU A 39 11.72 -1.44 -1.27
C LEU A 39 12.74 -2.50 -0.80
N HIS A 40 13.46 -2.26 0.29
CA HIS A 40 14.56 -3.13 0.76
C HIS A 40 14.56 -3.31 2.28
N PRO A 41 13.78 -4.25 2.84
CA PRO A 41 12.83 -5.18 2.20
C PRO A 41 11.52 -4.49 1.79
N ILE A 42 10.77 -5.05 0.82
CA ILE A 42 9.50 -4.47 0.40
C ILE A 42 8.50 -4.46 1.55
N LEU A 43 8.04 -3.27 1.93
CA LEU A 43 6.99 -3.05 2.92
C LEU A 43 5.84 -2.26 2.29
N LEU A 44 4.63 -2.80 2.40
CA LEU A 44 3.41 -2.14 1.95
C LEU A 44 2.59 -1.69 3.16
N SER A 45 1.96 -0.53 3.05
CA SER A 45 0.98 -0.04 4.03
C SER A 45 -0.35 0.19 3.34
N PRO A 46 -1.50 -0.26 3.90
CA PRO A 46 -2.79 0.16 3.38
C PRO A 46 -2.90 1.68 3.49
N LEU A 47 -3.28 2.31 2.38
CA LEU A 47 -3.73 3.69 2.43
C LEU A 47 -5.02 3.68 3.25
N GLN A 48 -4.92 4.12 4.50
CA GLN A 48 -6.11 4.58 5.19
C GLN A 48 -6.51 5.84 4.44
N GLU A 49 -7.68 5.82 3.77
CA GLU A 49 -8.36 7.07 3.44
C GLU A 49 -8.34 7.86 4.73
N GLU A 50 -7.58 8.97 4.72
CA GLU A 50 -7.44 9.88 5.82
C GLU A 50 -8.85 10.41 6.05
N SER A 51 -9.65 9.66 6.81
CA SER A 51 -11.00 10.02 7.16
C SER A 51 -10.82 11.34 7.88
N GLU A 52 -11.20 12.39 7.19
CA GLU A 52 -11.20 13.77 7.61
C GLU A 52 -11.61 13.78 9.09
N LYS A 53 -10.61 13.87 9.98
CA LYS A 53 -10.89 14.43 11.29
C LYS A 53 -10.93 15.92 11.02
N GLU A 54 -12.05 16.35 10.43
CA GLU A 54 -12.65 17.65 10.70
C GLU A 54 -12.60 17.83 12.21
N SER A 55 -11.53 18.44 12.69
CA SER A 55 -11.54 19.13 13.96
C SER A 55 -12.21 20.47 13.67
N ASP A 56 -13.51 20.41 13.41
CA ASP A 56 -14.41 21.52 13.71
C ASP A 56 -14.31 21.71 15.23
N ASN A 57 -13.60 22.76 15.62
CA ASN A 57 -13.58 23.23 17.00
C ASN A 57 -13.66 24.75 16.94
N ASP A 58 -14.93 25.20 16.94
CA ASP A 58 -15.50 26.46 17.44
C ASP A 58 -14.64 27.74 17.35
#